data_AF-A0AAW0IN53-F1
#
_entry.id   AF-A0AAW0IN53-F1
#
_cell.length_a   1.000
_cell.length_b   1.000
_cell.length_c   1.000
_cell.angle_alpha   90.00
_cell.angle_beta   90.00
_cell.angle_gamma   90.00
#
_symmetry.space_group_name_H-M   'P 1'
#
loop_
_entity.id
_entity.type
_entity.pdbx_description
1 polymer ?
#
loop_
_entity_poly.entity_id
_entity_poly.type
_entity_poly.pdbx_seq_one_letter_code
_entity_poly.pdbx_strand_id
1 'polypeptide(L)'
;MAEAAEIINDIAKESFKGGVIGEKVTGPLSTGYLELRNTNPNDNPAVTFNYFKESEDLMRCVLGMRTIIEVVNAYPFSKFRYSNMTVQALIDMMVSLQLNKRPRHPSAAFSLEQFCIDTVITIWHFHGGCQVGKVVDHDYKVLGVDALRVYGREDFA
;
A
#
# COMPACT_ATOMS: atom_id res chain seq x y z
N MET A 1 4.23 17.82 21.57
CA MET A 1 4.62 18.57 20.36
C MET A 1 6.15 18.56 20.19
N ALA A 2 6.94 19.11 21.12
CA ALA A 2 8.41 19.14 21.02
C ALA A 2 9.08 17.75 21.01
N GLU A 3 8.62 16.83 21.87
CA GLU A 3 9.19 15.47 21.99
C GLU A 3 8.88 14.58 20.77
N ALA A 4 7.68 14.73 20.18
CA ALA A 4 7.34 14.06 18.92
C ALA A 4 8.21 14.56 17.76
N ALA A 5 8.53 15.86 17.74
CA ALA A 5 9.43 16.45 16.75
C ALA A 5 10.89 16.00 16.93
N GLU A 6 11.35 15.79 18.17
CA GLU A 6 12.67 15.19 18.45
C GLU A 6 12.75 13.75 17.93
N ILE A 7 11.73 12.93 18.18
CA ILE A 7 11.69 11.54 17.69
C ILE A 7 11.65 11.50 16.14
N ILE A 8 10.91 12.41 15.50
CA ILE A 8 10.91 12.56 14.03
C ILE A 8 12.32 12.93 13.53
N ASN A 9 13.02 13.82 14.23
CA ASN A 9 14.40 14.18 13.90
C ASN A 9 15.39 13.02 14.11
N ASP A 10 15.18 12.18 15.11
CA ASP A 10 16.00 10.98 15.36
C ASP A 10 15.74 9.87 14.33
N ILE A 11 14.50 9.75 13.82
CA ILE A 11 14.17 8.91 12.65
C ILE A 11 14.91 9.38 11.40
N ALA A 12 14.98 10.69 11.19
CA ALA A 12 15.71 11.27 10.07
C ALA A 12 17.25 11.12 10.18
N LYS A 13 17.78 10.80 11.36
CA LYS A 13 19.23 10.72 11.67
C LYS A 13 19.80 9.29 11.73
N GLU A 14 19.14 8.31 11.12
CA GLU A 14 19.60 6.90 11.02
C GLU A 14 19.63 6.10 12.34
N SER A 15 19.21 6.64 13.49
CA SER A 15 19.26 5.94 14.79
C SER A 15 17.90 5.44 15.33
N PHE A 16 16.84 5.44 14.52
CA PHE A 16 15.54 4.93 14.98
C PHE A 16 15.57 3.41 15.16
N LYS A 17 15.50 2.99 16.43
CA LYS A 17 15.24 1.61 16.81
C LYS A 17 13.74 1.40 16.94
N GLY A 18 13.12 0.90 15.88
CA GLY A 18 11.71 0.57 15.84
C GLY A 18 11.37 -0.38 14.69
N GLY A 19 10.09 -0.71 14.58
CA GLY A 19 9.56 -1.56 13.52
C GLY A 19 8.33 -0.93 12.88
N VAL A 20 7.99 -1.41 11.68
CA VAL A 20 6.79 -0.99 10.94
C VAL A 20 5.83 -2.17 10.90
N ILE A 21 4.56 -1.91 11.21
CA ILE A 21 3.46 -2.86 10.96
C ILE A 21 2.77 -2.40 9.68
N GLY A 22 2.82 -3.24 8.65
CA GLY A 22 2.14 -3.00 7.38
C GLY A 22 0.84 -3.81 7.28
N GLU A 23 -0.22 -3.19 6.80
CA GLU A 23 -1.46 -3.86 6.42
C GLU A 23 -1.52 -3.99 4.90
N LYS A 24 -1.90 -5.18 4.42
CA LYS A 24 -2.16 -5.45 3.01
C LYS A 24 -3.65 -5.63 2.82
N VAL A 25 -4.29 -4.71 2.09
CA VAL A 25 -5.64 -4.93 1.58
C VAL A 25 -5.64 -6.16 0.67
N THR A 26 -6.44 -7.16 1.04
CA THR A 26 -6.53 -8.43 0.30
C THR A 26 -7.37 -8.26 -0.95
N GLY A 27 -6.84 -8.74 -2.09
CA GLY A 27 -7.57 -8.84 -3.37
C GLY A 27 -8.34 -7.56 -3.70
N PRO A 28 -7.65 -6.43 -3.90
CA PRO A 28 -8.31 -5.15 -4.08
C PRO A 28 -9.29 -5.23 -5.25
N LEU A 29 -10.45 -4.60 -5.09
CA LEU A 29 -11.44 -4.48 -6.17
C LEU A 29 -11.02 -3.41 -7.18
N SER A 30 -10.29 -2.40 -6.72
CA SER A 30 -9.76 -1.34 -7.55
C SER A 30 -8.73 -1.90 -8.54
N THR A 31 -9.01 -1.74 -9.82
CA THR A 31 -8.10 -2.13 -10.88
C THR A 31 -7.47 -0.95 -11.59
N GLY A 32 -6.32 -1.24 -12.19
CA GLY A 32 -5.49 -0.31 -12.91
C GLY A 32 -5.43 -0.55 -14.40
N TYR A 33 -4.46 0.10 -15.04
CA TYR A 33 -4.07 -0.15 -16.42
C TYR A 33 -2.56 0.07 -16.59
N LEU A 34 -2.02 -0.55 -17.64
CA LEU A 34 -0.65 -0.43 -18.08
C LEU A 34 -0.65 0.01 -19.54
N GLU A 35 0.17 1.01 -19.87
CA GLU A 35 0.28 1.55 -21.22
C GLU A 35 1.75 1.72 -21.60
N LEU A 36 2.06 1.39 -22.86
CA LEU A 36 3.37 1.69 -23.42
C LEU A 36 3.51 3.20 -23.61
N ARG A 37 4.63 3.76 -23.15
CA ARG A 37 4.96 5.19 -23.36
C ARG A 37 5.56 5.46 -24.74
N ASN A 38 6.23 4.45 -25.29
CA ASN A 38 6.89 4.46 -26.57
C ASN A 38 7.10 2.99 -27.02
N THR A 39 7.78 2.80 -28.14
CA THR A 39 8.06 1.46 -28.71
C THR A 39 9.41 0.87 -28.29
N ASN A 40 10.19 1.56 -27.46
CA ASN A 40 11.47 1.07 -26.95
C ASN A 40 11.22 0.07 -25.81
N PRO A 41 11.55 -1.23 -25.97
CA PRO A 41 11.25 -2.24 -24.97
C PRO A 41 12.06 -2.11 -23.68
N ASN A 42 13.11 -1.28 -23.66
CA ASN A 42 13.93 -1.04 -22.47
C ASN A 42 13.33 0.03 -21.55
N ASP A 43 12.34 0.78 -22.02
CA ASP A 43 11.73 1.86 -21.24
C ASP A 43 10.54 1.32 -20.43
N ASN A 44 10.45 1.73 -19.16
CA ASN A 44 9.35 1.30 -18.30
C ASN A 44 7.99 1.82 -18.81
N PRO A 45 6.95 0.98 -18.83
CA PRO A 45 5.61 1.42 -19.17
C PRO A 45 5.04 2.39 -18.14
N ALA A 46 3.97 3.09 -18.52
CA ALA A 46 3.13 3.81 -17.58
C ALA A 46 2.21 2.81 -16.87
N VAL A 47 2.07 2.93 -15.56
CA VAL A 47 1.19 2.07 -14.76
C VAL A 47 0.38 2.94 -13.81
N THR A 48 -0.93 2.71 -13.79
CA THR A 48 -1.86 3.34 -12.85
C THR A 48 -2.63 2.26 -12.13
N PHE A 49 -2.52 2.16 -10.80
CA PHE A 49 -3.24 1.13 -10.01
C PHE A 49 -4.62 1.56 -9.52
N ASN A 50 -4.91 2.87 -9.47
CA ASN A 50 -6.15 3.43 -8.93
C ASN A 50 -6.46 2.99 -7.48
N TYR A 51 -5.47 3.04 -6.57
CA TYR A 51 -5.67 2.67 -5.16
C TYR A 51 -6.90 3.38 -4.56
N PHE A 52 -7.80 2.58 -3.97
CA PHE A 52 -9.04 3.03 -3.34
C PHE A 52 -10.06 3.72 -4.26
N LYS A 53 -10.01 3.42 -5.56
CA LYS A 53 -11.07 3.84 -6.48
C LYS A 53 -12.41 3.20 -6.10
N GLU A 54 -12.38 1.91 -5.75
CA GLU A 54 -13.51 1.23 -5.12
C GLU A 54 -13.49 1.50 -3.61
N SER A 55 -14.60 2.01 -3.08
CA SER A 55 -14.69 2.43 -1.67
C SER A 55 -14.53 1.28 -0.68
N GLU A 56 -14.79 0.04 -1.11
CA GLU A 56 -14.65 -1.15 -0.27
C GLU A 56 -13.18 -1.45 0.06
N ASP A 57 -12.24 -1.15 -0.84
CA ASP A 57 -10.81 -1.28 -0.54
C ASP A 57 -10.38 -0.30 0.56
N LEU A 58 -10.93 0.92 0.54
CA LEU A 58 -10.67 1.92 1.57
C LEU A 58 -11.24 1.47 2.92
N MET A 59 -12.47 0.94 2.90
CA MET A 59 -13.11 0.39 4.10
C MET A 59 -12.28 -0.75 4.70
N ARG A 60 -11.74 -1.65 3.87
CA ARG A 60 -10.85 -2.73 4.31
C ARG A 60 -9.57 -2.19 4.95
N CYS A 61 -8.93 -1.18 4.35
CA CYS A 61 -7.77 -0.51 4.96
C CYS A 61 -8.11 0.09 6.33
N VAL A 62 -9.26 0.77 6.47
CA VAL A 62 -9.69 1.35 7.75
C VAL A 62 -9.89 0.27 8.82
N LEU A 63 -10.52 -0.86 8.47
CA LEU A 63 -10.70 -1.99 9.39
C LEU A 63 -9.35 -2.63 9.77
N GLY A 64 -8.43 -2.75 8.82
CA GLY A 64 -7.08 -3.20 9.04
C GLY A 64 -6.30 -2.29 10.01
N MET A 65 -6.39 -0.97 9.81
CA MET A 65 -5.78 0.00 10.71
C MET A 65 -6.38 -0.04 12.12
N ARG A 66 -7.70 -0.21 12.27
CA ARG A 66 -8.33 -0.44 13.59
C ARG A 66 -7.77 -1.67 14.28
N THR A 67 -7.58 -2.76 13.54
CA THR A 67 -6.98 -4.00 14.05
C THR A 67 -5.53 -3.76 14.50
N ILE A 68 -4.73 -3.03 13.72
CA ILE A 68 -3.36 -2.66 14.12
C ILE A 68 -3.37 -1.84 15.42
N ILE A 69 -4.27 -0.88 15.54
CA ILE A 69 -4.41 -0.05 16.75
C ILE A 69 -4.73 -0.93 17.98
N GLU A 70 -5.63 -1.91 17.84
CA GLU A 70 -5.94 -2.86 18.90
C GLU A 70 -4.72 -3.71 19.28
N VAL A 71 -3.98 -4.22 18.30
CA VAL A 71 -2.74 -4.98 18.52
C VAL A 71 -1.70 -4.15 19.28
N VAL A 72 -1.47 -2.90 18.87
CA VAL A 72 -0.50 -2.00 19.51
C VAL A 72 -0.88 -1.68 20.95
N ASN A 73 -2.18 -1.58 21.25
CA ASN A 73 -2.69 -1.34 22.61
C ASN A 73 -2.73 -2.59 23.49
N ALA A 74 -2.63 -3.79 22.92
CA ALA A 74 -2.73 -5.03 23.67
C ALA A 74 -1.56 -5.22 24.65
N TYR A 75 -1.86 -5.78 25.83
CA TYR A 75 -0.85 -6.03 26.88
C TYR A 75 0.39 -6.82 26.38
N PRO A 76 0.26 -7.89 25.57
CA PRO A 76 1.42 -8.59 25.05
C PRO A 76 2.36 -7.71 24.19
N PHE A 77 1.80 -6.69 23.52
CA PHE A 77 2.56 -5.79 22.66
C PHE A 77 3.26 -4.67 23.44
N SER A 78 2.91 -4.47 24.72
CA SER A 78 3.47 -3.40 25.57
C SER A 78 5.00 -3.41 25.68
N LYS A 79 5.64 -4.55 25.47
CA LYS A 79 7.10 -4.71 25.52
C LYS A 79 7.82 -4.13 24.28
N PHE A 80 7.08 -3.90 23.21
CA PHE A 80 7.60 -3.39 21.92
C PHE A 80 7.25 -1.91 21.68
N ARG A 81 6.56 -1.26 22.63
CA ARG A 81 6.21 0.16 22.55
C ARG A 81 6.99 0.96 23.59
N TYR A 82 7.32 2.21 23.24
CA TYR A 82 7.79 3.17 24.22
C TYR A 82 6.63 3.58 25.14
N SER A 83 6.85 3.57 26.46
CA SER A 83 5.79 3.79 27.45
C SER A 83 5.16 5.19 27.37
N ASN A 84 5.91 6.18 26.92
CA ASN A 84 5.49 7.57 26.72
C ASN A 84 4.90 7.85 25.32
N MET A 85 4.82 6.85 24.43
CA MET A 85 4.34 7.04 23.07
C MET A 85 2.90 6.56 22.92
N THR A 86 2.01 7.48 22.54
CA THR A 86 0.61 7.16 22.24
C THR A 86 0.47 6.62 20.82
N VAL A 87 -0.61 5.87 20.55
CA VAL A 87 -0.93 5.44 19.17
C VAL A 87 -1.12 6.65 18.25
N GLN A 88 -1.70 7.74 18.76
CA GLN A 88 -1.84 8.98 18.00
C GLN A 88 -0.48 9.55 17.58
N ALA A 89 0.53 9.55 18.47
CA ALA A 89 1.87 10.00 18.12
C ALA A 89 2.53 9.10 17.05
N LEU A 90 2.25 7.80 17.06
CA LEU A 90 2.69 6.87 16.00
C LEU A 90 2.00 7.18 14.66
N ILE A 91 0.71 7.49 14.67
CA ILE A 91 -0.03 7.89 13.46
C ILE A 91 0.53 9.21 12.91
N ASP A 92 0.71 10.22 13.77
CA ASP A 92 1.27 11.53 13.38
C ASP A 92 2.66 11.37 12.77
N MET A 93 3.49 10.52 13.38
CA MET A 93 4.80 10.15 12.84
C MET A 93 4.67 9.54 11.45
N MET A 94 3.81 8.54 11.26
CA MET A 94 3.61 7.91 9.94
C MET A 94 3.10 8.87 8.87
N VAL A 95 2.22 9.82 9.23
CA VAL A 95 1.76 10.88 8.32
C VAL A 95 2.89 11.84 7.95
N SER A 96 3.81 12.12 8.87
CA SER A 96 4.97 12.99 8.62
C SER A 96 6.02 12.35 7.69
N LEU A 97 6.04 11.01 7.58
CA LEU A 97 6.94 10.31 6.67
C LEU A 97 6.47 10.47 5.22
N GLN A 98 7.38 10.93 4.36
CA GLN A 98 7.13 11.05 2.91
C GLN A 98 7.22 9.69 2.21
N LEU A 99 6.31 8.77 2.55
CA LEU A 99 6.32 7.39 2.04
C LEU A 99 5.94 7.28 0.55
N ASN A 100 5.25 8.29 0.03
CA ASN A 100 4.78 8.36 -1.35
C ASN A 100 4.68 9.83 -1.81
N LYS A 101 4.28 10.03 -3.06
CA LYS A 101 4.08 11.36 -3.68
C LYS A 101 2.64 11.89 -3.58
N ARG A 102 1.76 11.27 -2.77
CA ARG A 102 0.38 11.74 -2.62
C ARG A 102 0.36 13.03 -1.79
N PRO A 103 -0.57 13.96 -2.10
CA PRO A 103 -0.82 15.13 -1.23
C PRO A 103 -1.13 14.69 0.20
N ARG A 104 -0.69 15.49 1.17
CA ARG A 104 -0.93 15.25 2.59
C ARG A 104 -1.97 16.22 3.11
N HIS A 105 -2.93 15.70 3.85
CA HIS A 105 -4.01 16.46 4.44
C HIS A 105 -3.86 16.45 5.97
N PRO A 106 -4.11 17.59 6.65
CA PRO A 106 -4.10 17.63 8.11
C PRO A 106 -5.08 16.63 8.76
N SER A 107 -6.15 16.27 8.06
CA SER A 107 -7.12 15.27 8.50
C SER A 107 -6.54 13.86 8.58
N ALA A 108 -5.44 13.53 7.90
CA ALA A 108 -4.82 12.21 7.94
C ALA A 108 -4.32 11.81 9.33
N ALA A 109 -4.03 12.77 10.21
CA ALA A 109 -3.71 12.50 11.61
C ALA A 109 -4.93 11.96 12.39
N PHE A 110 -6.14 12.37 12.04
CA PHE A 110 -7.34 12.13 12.86
C PHE A 110 -8.42 11.29 12.18
N SER A 111 -8.33 11.06 10.87
CA SER A 111 -9.23 10.20 10.08
C SER A 111 -8.44 9.02 9.51
N LEU A 112 -8.86 7.80 9.84
CA LEU A 112 -8.26 6.60 9.28
C LEU A 112 -8.53 6.47 7.78
N GLU A 113 -9.66 6.98 7.26
CA GLU A 113 -9.89 7.04 5.82
C GLU A 113 -8.80 7.88 5.14
N GLN A 114 -8.58 9.11 5.65
CA GLN A 114 -7.58 9.99 5.07
C GLN A 114 -6.16 9.48 5.29
N PHE A 115 -5.87 8.87 6.45
CA PHE A 115 -4.61 8.18 6.70
C PHE A 115 -4.33 7.16 5.60
N CYS A 116 -5.26 6.21 5.39
CA CYS A 116 -5.16 5.19 4.35
C CYS A 116 -4.89 5.81 2.97
N ILE A 117 -5.70 6.80 2.58
CA ILE A 117 -5.55 7.50 1.30
C ILE A 117 -4.15 8.11 1.18
N ASP A 118 -3.71 8.88 2.17
CA ASP A 118 -2.48 9.66 2.06
C ASP A 118 -1.23 8.80 2.18
N THR A 119 -1.23 7.76 3.02
CA THR A 119 -0.03 6.97 3.34
C THR A 119 0.12 5.68 2.53
N VAL A 120 -0.87 5.28 1.73
CA VAL A 120 -0.80 4.03 0.95
C VAL A 120 0.46 3.94 0.10
N ILE A 121 1.11 2.78 0.17
CA ILE A 121 2.26 2.42 -0.67
C ILE A 121 2.01 1.05 -1.29
N THR A 122 2.78 0.74 -2.32
CA THR A 122 2.82 -0.63 -2.85
C THR A 122 3.58 -1.54 -1.88
N ILE A 123 3.15 -2.79 -1.80
CA ILE A 123 3.93 -3.89 -1.21
C ILE A 123 4.55 -4.79 -2.29
N TRP A 124 4.63 -4.29 -3.52
CA TRP A 124 5.24 -4.97 -4.67
C TRP A 124 4.55 -6.30 -5.09
N HIS A 125 3.28 -6.49 -4.71
CA HIS A 125 2.47 -7.66 -5.07
C HIS A 125 1.41 -7.34 -6.14
N PHE A 126 1.76 -6.52 -7.12
CA PHE A 126 0.91 -6.27 -8.29
C PHE A 126 0.86 -7.51 -9.21
N HIS A 127 -0.27 -7.69 -9.88
CA HIS A 127 -0.60 -8.83 -10.75
C HIS A 127 -1.68 -8.39 -11.77
N GLY A 128 -2.04 -9.27 -12.69
CA GLY A 128 -2.97 -8.98 -13.77
C GLY A 128 -2.32 -8.33 -15.00
N GLY A 129 -3.15 -7.95 -15.97
CA GLY A 129 -2.74 -7.38 -17.27
C GLY A 129 -2.83 -8.35 -18.45
N CYS A 130 -2.83 -9.67 -18.21
CA CYS A 130 -2.99 -10.71 -19.23
C CYS A 130 -3.92 -11.84 -18.72
N GLN A 131 -5.06 -11.47 -18.17
CA GLN A 131 -5.91 -12.36 -17.38
C GLN A 131 -6.49 -13.54 -18.19
N VAL A 132 -6.59 -14.70 -17.53
CA VAL A 132 -7.34 -15.86 -18.05
C VAL A 132 -8.81 -15.50 -18.28
N GLY A 133 -9.36 -15.90 -19.42
CA GLY A 133 -10.72 -15.59 -19.84
C GLY A 133 -10.89 -14.18 -20.44
N LYS A 134 -9.84 -13.34 -20.41
CA LYS A 134 -9.83 -12.02 -21.08
C LYS A 134 -8.81 -11.94 -22.21
N VAL A 135 -7.58 -12.37 -21.98
CA VAL A 135 -6.47 -12.31 -22.94
C VAL A 135 -5.96 -13.69 -23.31
N VAL A 136 -5.93 -14.62 -22.34
CA VAL A 136 -5.55 -16.02 -22.56
C VAL A 136 -6.69 -16.98 -22.19
N ASP A 137 -6.71 -18.17 -22.78
CA ASP A 137 -7.62 -19.26 -22.40
C ASP A 137 -7.11 -20.03 -21.16
N HIS A 138 -7.86 -21.06 -20.74
CA HIS A 138 -7.50 -21.91 -19.60
C HIS A 138 -6.27 -22.81 -19.84
N ASP A 139 -5.80 -22.92 -21.09
CA ASP A 139 -4.52 -23.55 -21.45
C ASP A 139 -3.37 -22.52 -21.57
N TYR A 140 -3.63 -21.27 -21.14
CA TYR A 140 -2.75 -20.11 -21.21
C TYR A 140 -2.39 -19.67 -22.63
N LYS A 141 -3.19 -20.04 -23.64
CA LYS A 141 -2.99 -19.63 -25.03
C LYS A 141 -3.58 -18.25 -25.25
N VAL A 142 -2.85 -17.39 -25.97
CA VAL A 142 -3.34 -16.06 -26.33
C VAL A 142 -4.52 -16.20 -27.30
N LEU A 143 -5.63 -15.57 -26.97
CA LEU A 143 -6.87 -15.69 -27.75
C LEU A 143 -6.67 -15.15 -29.18
N GLY A 144 -7.00 -15.97 -30.17
CA GLY A 144 -6.88 -15.61 -31.59
C GLY A 144 -5.45 -15.61 -32.15
N VAL A 145 -4.46 -16.10 -31.39
CA VAL A 145 -3.06 -16.20 -31.84
C VAL A 145 -2.57 -17.63 -31.69
N ASP A 146 -2.13 -18.22 -32.79
CA ASP A 146 -1.56 -19.56 -32.79
C ASP A 146 -0.14 -19.58 -32.19
N ALA A 147 0.21 -20.69 -31.54
CA ALA A 147 1.55 -20.97 -31.00
C ALA A 147 2.12 -19.93 -30.00
N LEU A 148 1.27 -19.11 -29.37
CA LEU A 148 1.68 -18.15 -28.32
C LEU A 148 0.96 -18.43 -26.99
N ARG A 149 1.72 -18.39 -25.90
CA ARG A 149 1.21 -18.52 -24.52
C ARG A 149 1.84 -17.48 -23.60
N VAL A 150 1.14 -17.13 -22.54
CA VAL A 150 1.63 -16.25 -21.47
C VAL A 150 1.33 -16.91 -20.13
N TYR A 151 2.34 -17.03 -19.26
CA TYR A 151 2.22 -17.64 -17.94
C TYR A 151 3.09 -16.87 -16.95
N GLY A 152 2.51 -16.43 -15.84
CA GLY A 152 3.24 -15.59 -14.89
C GLY A 152 2.40 -15.13 -13.70
N ARG A 153 2.47 -13.84 -13.34
CA ARG A 153 1.55 -13.22 -12.37
C ARG A 153 0.47 -12.39 -13.05
N GLU A 154 0.69 -12.07 -14.31
CA GLU A 154 -0.16 -11.25 -15.17
C GLU A 154 -1.49 -11.93 -15.55
N ASP A 155 -1.56 -13.24 -15.42
CA ASP A 155 -2.70 -14.11 -15.73
C ASP A 155 -3.71 -14.25 -14.58
N PHE A 156 -3.32 -13.90 -13.35
CA PHE A 156 -4.23 -13.84 -12.20
C PHE A 156 -5.17 -12.63 -12.24
N ALA A 157 -6.40 -12.86 -11.79
CA ALA A 157 -7.42 -11.82 -11.58
C ALA A 157 -7.10 -10.95 -10.37
#